data_AF-A0AAW8NL41-F1
#
_entry.id   AF-A0AAW8NL41-F1
#
_cell.length_a   1.000
_cell.length_b   1.000
_cell.length_c   1.000
_cell.angle_alpha   90.00
_cell.angle_beta   90.00
_cell.angle_gamma   90.00
#
_symmetry.space_group_name_H-M   'P 1'
#
loop_
_entity.id
_entity.type
_entity.pdbx_description
1 polymer ?
#
loop_
_entity_poly.entity_id
_entity_poly.type
_entity_poly.pdbx_seq_one_letter_code
_entity_poly.pdbx_strand_id
1 'polypeptide(L)'
;MIEVKSNDKESELKDYCQQWLGFLASGDFEAANRLVDSKNCYGLSWGEKEIAEVILDYYGEPTEIEIHNYDITECEPNYLVRNDRGLLYDFNLPINGELTDLTVQFEFNPKSKDLFEVVIHDIHVL
;
A
#
# COMPACT_ATOMS: atom_id res chain seq x y z
N MET A 1 -6.49 8.35 8.67
CA MET A 1 -7.16 7.27 9.41
C MET A 1 -8.35 6.86 8.58
N ILE A 2 -8.72 5.59 8.63
CA ILE A 2 -9.88 5.06 7.92
C ILE A 2 -10.91 4.55 8.94
N GLU A 3 -12.17 4.89 8.70
CA GLU A 3 -13.30 4.33 9.45
C GLU A 3 -13.93 3.21 8.61
N VAL A 4 -13.83 1.97 9.09
CA VAL A 4 -14.31 0.76 8.41
C VAL A 4 -15.61 0.31 9.04
N LYS A 5 -16.75 0.63 8.40
CA LYS A 5 -18.09 0.50 9.01
C LYS A 5 -18.85 -0.74 8.59
N SER A 6 -18.49 -1.33 7.46
CA SER A 6 -19.17 -2.50 6.93
C SER A 6 -18.73 -3.76 7.66
N ASN A 7 -19.55 -4.80 7.51
CA ASN A 7 -19.16 -6.14 7.90
C ASN A 7 -18.12 -6.73 6.94
N ASP A 8 -17.90 -6.11 5.78
CA ASP A 8 -16.94 -6.53 4.75
C ASP A 8 -15.72 -5.60 4.76
N LYS A 9 -14.91 -5.78 5.81
CA LYS A 9 -13.72 -4.96 6.03
C LYS A 9 -12.73 -5.09 4.88
N GLU A 10 -12.58 -6.29 4.33
CA GLU A 10 -11.67 -6.56 3.23
C GLU A 10 -12.00 -5.70 2.01
N SER A 11 -13.28 -5.61 1.62
CA SER A 11 -13.69 -4.76 0.50
C SER A 11 -13.38 -3.28 0.73
N GLU A 12 -13.59 -2.75 1.95
CA GLU A 12 -13.26 -1.35 2.24
C GLU A 12 -11.75 -1.09 2.23
N LEU A 13 -10.96 -2.03 2.72
CA LEU A 13 -9.50 -1.94 2.65
C LEU A 13 -9.00 -2.04 1.21
N LYS A 14 -9.60 -2.91 0.39
CA LYS A 14 -9.32 -3.01 -1.05
C LYS A 14 -9.54 -1.67 -1.73
N ASP A 15 -10.67 -1.02 -1.52
CA ASP A 15 -10.97 0.30 -2.10
C ASP A 15 -9.99 1.37 -1.62
N TYR A 16 -9.57 1.31 -0.36
CA TYR A 16 -8.58 2.22 0.21
C TYR A 16 -7.20 2.06 -0.44
N CYS A 17 -6.72 0.82 -0.53
CA CYS A 17 -5.46 0.50 -1.19
C CYS A 17 -5.52 0.84 -2.69
N GLN A 18 -6.68 0.63 -3.33
CA GLN A 18 -6.90 0.96 -4.75
C GLN A 18 -6.79 2.47 -4.98
N GLN A 19 -7.33 3.27 -4.06
CA GLN A 19 -7.19 4.72 -4.11
C GLN A 19 -5.72 5.15 -4.00
N TRP A 20 -4.97 4.54 -3.09
CA TRP A 20 -3.54 4.80 -2.94
C TRP A 20 -2.75 4.45 -4.21
N LEU A 21 -2.99 3.27 -4.80
CA LEU A 21 -2.37 2.87 -6.06
C LEU A 21 -2.73 3.82 -7.21
N GLY A 22 -3.98 4.26 -7.28
CA GLY A 22 -4.44 5.24 -8.27
C GLY A 22 -3.72 6.58 -8.16
N PHE A 23 -3.43 7.04 -6.94
CA PHE A 23 -2.62 8.25 -6.75
C PHE A 23 -1.18 8.06 -7.23
N LEU A 24 -0.53 6.94 -6.91
CA LEU A 24 0.81 6.63 -7.42
C LEU A 24 0.86 6.58 -8.95
N ALA A 25 -0.10 5.88 -9.58
CA ALA A 25 -0.17 5.76 -11.03
C ALA A 25 -0.40 7.10 -11.75
N SER A 26 -0.97 8.09 -11.05
CA SER A 26 -1.15 9.46 -11.56
C SER A 26 0.02 10.40 -11.25
N GLY A 27 1.02 9.94 -10.51
CA GLY A 27 2.14 10.75 -10.02
C GLY A 27 1.80 11.67 -8.84
N ASP A 28 0.62 11.55 -8.23
CA ASP A 28 0.20 12.34 -7.06
C ASP A 28 0.66 11.68 -5.75
N PHE A 29 1.99 11.61 -5.56
CA PHE A 29 2.60 11.04 -4.36
C PHE A 29 2.22 11.79 -3.08
N GLU A 30 1.89 13.08 -3.18
CA GLU A 30 1.37 13.84 -2.04
C GLU A 30 -0.01 13.34 -1.60
N ALA A 31 -0.91 13.06 -2.55
CA ALA A 31 -2.21 12.48 -2.23
C ALA A 31 -2.09 11.06 -1.68
N ALA A 32 -1.22 10.24 -2.25
CA ALA A 32 -0.92 8.91 -1.73
C ALA A 32 -0.43 8.98 -0.27
N ASN A 33 0.53 9.89 0.02
CA ASN A 33 1.04 10.10 1.37
C ASN A 33 -0.02 10.58 2.36
N ARG A 34 -1.01 11.36 1.93
CA ARG A 34 -2.13 11.80 2.80
C ARG A 34 -3.03 10.66 3.27
N LEU A 35 -2.99 9.50 2.60
CA LEU A 35 -3.69 8.29 3.05
C LEU A 35 -2.91 7.54 4.15
N VAL A 36 -1.62 7.79 4.32
CA VAL A 36 -0.81 7.13 5.35
C VAL A 36 -0.71 8.04 6.57
N ASP A 37 -1.15 7.55 7.72
CA ASP A 37 -1.25 8.35 8.94
C ASP A 37 0.07 8.55 9.66
N SER A 38 0.98 7.58 9.52
CA SER A 38 2.15 7.50 10.36
C SER A 38 3.30 6.83 9.64
N LYS A 39 4.50 7.15 10.12
CA LYS A 39 5.72 6.44 9.73
C LYS A 39 5.63 4.97 10.16
N ASN A 40 6.31 4.09 9.42
CA ASN A 40 6.48 2.71 9.84
C ASN A 40 7.39 2.59 11.09
N CYS A 41 7.59 1.36 11.56
CA CYS A 41 8.41 1.08 12.75
C CYS A 41 9.90 1.47 12.58
N TYR A 42 10.36 1.69 11.34
CA TYR A 42 11.70 2.19 11.01
C TYR A 42 11.77 3.74 10.97
N GLY A 43 10.64 4.43 11.14
CA GLY A 43 10.56 5.90 11.05
C GLY A 43 10.48 6.44 9.61
N LEU A 44 10.19 5.56 8.63
CA LEU A 44 10.08 5.86 7.21
C LEU A 44 8.66 6.30 6.84
N SER A 45 8.56 7.25 5.91
CA SER A 45 7.32 7.61 5.22
C SER A 45 7.50 7.26 3.75
N TRP A 46 6.56 6.52 3.16
CA TRP A 46 6.64 6.04 1.78
C TRP A 46 6.25 7.12 0.76
N GLY A 47 7.08 8.15 0.66
CA GLY A 47 6.95 9.19 -0.36
C GLY A 47 7.57 8.81 -1.69
N GLU A 48 7.48 9.74 -2.65
CA GLU A 48 8.01 9.56 -4.01
C GLU A 48 9.46 9.07 -4.01
N LYS A 49 10.30 9.68 -3.17
CA LYS A 49 11.71 9.34 -3.08
C LYS A 49 11.91 7.91 -2.59
N GLU A 50 11.29 7.53 -1.47
CA GLU A 50 11.44 6.20 -0.88
C GLU A 50 10.90 5.10 -1.79
N ILE A 51 9.77 5.35 -2.47
CA ILE A 51 9.20 4.43 -3.45
C ILE A 51 10.13 4.29 -4.66
N ALA A 52 10.64 5.40 -5.20
CA ALA A 52 11.56 5.37 -6.34
C ALA A 52 12.89 4.66 -6.01
N GLU A 53 13.42 4.84 -4.79
CA GLU A 53 14.62 4.14 -4.32
C GLU A 53 14.40 2.63 -4.26
N VAL A 54 13.28 2.16 -3.70
CA VAL A 54 12.97 0.72 -3.65
C VAL A 54 12.75 0.12 -5.04
N ILE A 55 12.07 0.83 -5.94
CA ILE A 55 11.88 0.35 -7.32
C ILE A 55 13.22 0.31 -8.07
N LEU A 56 14.10 1.30 -7.86
CA LEU A 56 15.44 1.27 -8.43
C LEU A 56 16.27 0.10 -7.89
N ASP A 57 16.22 -0.15 -6.58
CA ASP A 57 16.90 -1.28 -5.94
C ASP A 57 16.36 -2.61 -6.46
N TYR A 58 15.05 -2.69 -6.72
CA TYR A 58 14.39 -3.87 -7.31
C TYR A 58 14.91 -4.19 -8.72
N TYR A 59 14.95 -3.20 -9.63
CA TYR A 59 15.44 -3.42 -10.99
C TYR A 59 16.97 -3.52 -11.06
N GLY A 60 17.70 -2.93 -10.10
CA GLY A 60 19.16 -2.93 -10.06
C GLY A 60 19.83 -2.01 -11.09
N GLU A 61 19.04 -1.30 -11.90
CA GLU A 61 19.53 -0.34 -12.90
C GLU A 61 18.53 0.81 -13.11
N PRO A 62 19.01 2.00 -13.55
CA PRO A 62 18.14 3.12 -13.85
C PRO A 62 17.14 2.77 -14.95
N THR A 63 15.87 2.69 -14.57
CA THR A 63 14.75 2.33 -15.45
C THR A 63 13.71 3.45 -15.41
N GLU A 64 13.06 3.75 -16.53
CA GLU A 64 11.88 4.61 -16.52
C GLU A 64 10.75 3.88 -15.81
N ILE A 65 10.16 4.50 -14.78
CA ILE A 65 9.18 3.86 -13.90
C ILE A 65 7.80 4.42 -14.22
N GLU A 66 6.91 3.54 -14.66
CA GLU A 66 5.48 3.80 -14.78
C GLU A 66 4.73 2.83 -13.85
N ILE A 67 4.10 3.36 -12.81
CA ILE A 67 3.20 2.57 -11.94
C ILE A 67 1.82 2.56 -12.57
N HIS A 68 1.20 1.38 -12.73
CA HIS A 68 -0.11 1.26 -13.34
C HIS A 68 -1.23 1.13 -12.29
N ASN A 69 -2.44 1.58 -12.63
CA ASN A 69 -3.59 1.44 -11.75
C ASN A 69 -4.40 0.18 -12.10
N TYR A 70 -3.81 -1.00 -11.89
CA TYR A 70 -4.53 -2.28 -12.06
C TYR A 70 -5.59 -2.43 -10.96
N ASP A 71 -6.63 -3.24 -11.21
CA ASP A 71 -7.53 -3.62 -10.13
C ASP A 71 -6.74 -4.46 -9.13
N ILE A 72 -6.69 -4.05 -7.86
CA ILE A 72 -5.92 -4.73 -6.82
C ILE A 72 -6.34 -6.20 -6.64
N THR A 73 -7.55 -6.61 -7.05
CA THR A 73 -7.93 -8.03 -7.08
C THR A 73 -7.09 -8.88 -8.03
N GLU A 74 -6.46 -8.26 -9.03
CA GLU A 74 -5.53 -8.89 -9.97
C GLU A 74 -4.07 -8.76 -9.52
N CYS A 75 -3.79 -8.01 -8.45
CA CYS A 75 -2.45 -7.77 -7.92
C CYS A 75 -2.06 -8.74 -6.78
N GLU A 76 -2.55 -9.98 -6.85
CA GLU A 76 -2.30 -11.04 -5.86
C GLU A 76 -2.50 -10.58 -4.41
N PRO A 77 -3.68 -10.02 -4.05
CA PRO A 77 -3.86 -9.43 -2.75
C PRO A 77 -3.91 -10.48 -1.65
N ASN A 78 -3.38 -10.13 -0.48
CA ASN A 78 -3.43 -10.95 0.72
C ASN A 78 -4.04 -10.15 1.88
N TYR A 79 -5.18 -10.62 2.38
CA TYR A 79 -5.86 -10.04 3.54
C TYR A 79 -5.69 -10.93 4.77
N LEU A 80 -5.29 -10.33 5.89
CA LEU A 80 -5.15 -11.03 7.16
C LEU A 80 -5.70 -10.22 8.34
N VAL A 81 -6.43 -10.90 9.23
CA VAL A 81 -6.82 -10.36 10.54
C VAL A 81 -5.80 -10.80 11.58
N ARG A 82 -5.13 -9.84 12.22
CA ARG A 82 -4.17 -10.06 13.30
C ARG A 82 -4.87 -10.37 14.63
N ASN A 83 -4.15 -11.01 15.55
CA ASN A 83 -4.64 -11.36 16.88
C ASN A 83 -5.05 -10.14 17.74
N ASP A 84 -4.48 -8.97 17.48
CA ASP A 84 -4.80 -7.70 18.15
C ASP A 84 -5.96 -6.94 17.49
N ARG A 85 -6.63 -7.56 16.50
CA ARG A 85 -7.66 -6.98 15.63
C ARG A 85 -7.15 -5.98 14.61
N GLY A 86 -5.83 -5.84 14.46
CA GLY A 86 -5.26 -5.16 13.30
C GLY A 86 -5.54 -5.92 12.02
N LEU A 87 -5.52 -5.21 10.91
CA LEU A 87 -5.75 -5.77 9.58
C LEU A 87 -4.50 -5.57 8.75
N LEU A 88 -4.16 -6.56 7.93
CA LEU A 88 -3.14 -6.45 6.89
C LEU A 88 -3.82 -6.53 5.54
N TYR A 89 -3.30 -5.75 4.59
CA TYR A 89 -3.70 -5.83 3.20
C TYR A 89 -2.45 -5.64 2.33
N ASP A 90 -1.97 -6.73 1.77
CA ASP A 90 -0.76 -6.74 0.95
C ASP A 90 -1.14 -6.91 -0.51
N PHE A 91 -0.39 -6.31 -1.44
CA PHE A 91 -0.55 -6.55 -2.88
C PHE A 91 0.72 -6.18 -3.64
N ASN A 92 0.87 -6.79 -4.81
CA ASN A 92 2.01 -6.62 -5.69
C ASN A 92 1.88 -5.37 -6.58
N LEU A 93 2.97 -4.62 -6.76
CA LEU A 93 2.96 -3.40 -7.57
C LEU A 93 2.98 -3.73 -9.07
N PRO A 94 2.03 -3.19 -9.85
CA PRO A 94 2.10 -3.23 -11.30
C PRO A 94 2.99 -2.10 -11.82
N ILE A 95 4.14 -2.44 -12.40
CA ILE A 95 5.16 -1.50 -12.86
C ILE A 95 5.52 -1.83 -14.32
N ASN A 96 5.60 -0.81 -15.17
CA ASN A 96 5.99 -0.93 -16.59
C ASN A 96 5.17 -1.96 -17.38
N GLY A 97 3.87 -2.05 -17.10
CA GLY A 97 2.92 -2.96 -17.72
C GLY A 97 2.93 -4.39 -17.18
N GLU A 98 3.75 -4.69 -16.17
CA GLU A 98 3.89 -6.03 -15.60
C GLU A 98 3.54 -6.03 -14.10
N LEU A 99 2.95 -7.13 -13.61
CA LEU A 99 2.80 -7.33 -12.17
C LEU A 99 4.15 -7.84 -11.61
N THR A 100 4.77 -7.03 -10.77
CA THR A 100 6.05 -7.39 -10.11
C THR A 100 5.80 -8.20 -8.85
N ASP A 101 6.84 -8.82 -8.29
CA ASP A 101 6.82 -9.40 -6.93
C ASP A 101 7.19 -8.37 -5.85
N LEU A 102 7.22 -7.08 -6.19
CA LEU A 102 7.41 -5.98 -5.24
C LEU A 102 6.10 -5.72 -4.49
N THR A 103 5.98 -6.26 -3.29
CA THR A 103 4.77 -6.23 -2.47
C THR A 103 4.74 -4.99 -1.56
N VAL A 104 3.63 -4.25 -1.59
CA VAL A 104 3.29 -3.22 -0.59
C VAL A 104 2.53 -3.87 0.54
N GLN A 105 2.96 -3.62 1.79
CA GLN A 105 2.29 -4.16 2.98
C GLN A 105 1.59 -3.07 3.77
N PHE A 106 0.26 -3.00 3.70
CA PHE A 106 -0.50 -2.10 4.56
C PHE A 106 -0.81 -2.72 5.91
N GLU A 107 -0.58 -1.94 6.97
CA GLU A 107 -1.06 -2.18 8.32
C GLU A 107 -2.18 -1.20 8.69
N PHE A 108 -3.31 -1.76 9.09
CA PHE A 108 -4.42 -1.00 9.67
C PHE A 108 -4.47 -1.29 11.16
N ASN A 109 -3.93 -0.36 11.94
CA ASN A 109 -3.76 -0.47 13.38
C ASN A 109 -4.98 0.07 14.12
N PRO A 110 -5.67 -0.73 14.95
CA PRO A 110 -6.95 -0.35 15.54
C PRO A 110 -6.76 0.76 16.58
N LYS A 111 -7.43 1.89 16.39
CA LYS A 111 -7.53 2.98 17.39
C LYS A 111 -8.84 2.92 18.17
N SER A 112 -9.91 2.43 17.54
CA SER A 112 -11.17 2.10 18.19
C SER A 112 -11.85 0.95 17.45
N LYS A 113 -13.13 0.66 17.72
CA LYS A 113 -13.84 -0.49 17.15
C LYS A 113 -13.80 -0.54 15.62
N ASP A 114 -14.02 0.62 15.00
CA ASP A 114 -14.20 0.76 13.56
C ASP A 114 -13.22 1.80 12.97
N LEU A 115 -12.25 2.30 13.75
CA LEU A 115 -11.28 3.32 13.32
C LEU A 115 -9.86 2.75 13.34
N PHE A 116 -9.16 2.88 12.23
CA PHE A 116 -7.80 2.38 12.04
C PHE A 116 -6.85 3.50 11.64
N GLU A 117 -5.67 3.48 12.22
CA GLU A 117 -4.49 4.19 11.73
C GLU A 117 -3.85 3.38 10.62
N VAL A 118 -3.52 4.05 9.53
CA VAL A 118 -2.95 3.43 8.34
C VAL A 118 -1.46 3.66 8.30
N VAL A 119 -0.71 2.57 8.13
CA VAL A 119 0.75 2.58 7.97
C VAL A 119 1.09 1.65 6.81
N ILE A 120 2.04 2.04 5.96
CA ILE A 120 2.67 1.08 5.06
C ILE A 120 3.89 0.54 5.79
N HIS A 121 3.87 -0.73 6.15
CA HIS A 121 4.95 -1.39 6.88
C HIS A 121 6.22 -1.38 6.04
N ASP A 122 6.12 -1.93 4.83
CA ASP A 122 7.23 -2.08 3.91
C ASP A 122 6.76 -2.11 2.44
N ILE A 123 7.70 -1.87 1.53
CA ILE A 123 7.59 -2.19 0.11
C ILE A 123 8.83 -2.99 -0.25
N HIS A 124 8.66 -4.28 -0.52
CA HIS A 124 9.77 -5.23 -0.64
C HIS A 124 9.36 -6.48 -1.41
N VAL A 125 10.34 -7.30 -1.80
CA VAL A 125 10.10 -8.63 -2.40
C VAL A 125 9.87 -9.66 -1.30
N LEU A 126 8.77 -10.42 -1.39
CA LEU A 126 8.41 -11.50 -0.46
C LEU A 126 9.02 -12.87 -0.78
#